data_AF-A0AA42FL05-F1
#
_entry.id   AF-A0AA42FL05-F1
#
_cell.length_a   1.000
_cell.length_b   1.000
_cell.length_c   1.000
_cell.angle_alpha   90.00
_cell.angle_beta   90.00
_cell.angle_gamma   90.00
#
_symmetry.space_group_name_H-M   'P 1'
#
loop_
_entity.id
_entity.type
_entity.pdbx_description
1 polymer ?
#
loop_
_entity_poly.entity_id
_entity_poly.type
_entity_poly.pdbx_seq_one_letter_code
_entity_poly.pdbx_strand_id
1 'polypeptide(L)'
;MFPVTIEWVLTKSGGRKQLPPIGLYYAVAHFDIPNSKNWSVVFQLEIHLINSHQLWLTQGKVRFLVDHAPNDYFKHLSTFKIFEGPRLVANVFLR
;
A
#
# COMPACT_ATOMS: atom_id res chain seq x y z
N MET A 1 11.91 5.57 -5.44
CA MET A 1 10.62 4.89 -5.24
C MET A 1 10.82 3.41 -5.50
N PHE A 2 10.10 2.54 -4.79
CA PHE A 2 10.22 1.09 -4.87
C PHE A 2 9.01 0.48 -5.58
N PRO A 3 9.18 -0.51 -6.46
CA PRO A 3 8.06 -1.14 -7.15
C PRO A 3 7.19 -1.94 -6.16
N VAL A 4 5.88 -1.89 -6.37
CA VAL A 4 4.92 -2.56 -5.48
C VAL A 4 3.75 -3.17 -6.25
N THR A 5 3.13 -4.17 -5.62
CA THR A 5 1.76 -4.59 -5.92
C THR A 5 0.89 -4.34 -4.70
N ILE A 6 -0.23 -3.66 -4.89
CA ILE A 6 -1.23 -3.39 -3.87
C ILE A 6 -2.38 -4.35 -4.10
N GLU A 7 -2.71 -5.16 -3.09
CA GLU A 7 -3.91 -5.99 -3.05
C GLU A 7 -4.96 -5.30 -2.17
N TRP A 8 -6.07 -4.91 -2.78
CA TRP A 8 -7.12 -4.16 -2.10
C TRP A 8 -8.04 -5.10 -1.34
N VAL A 9 -8.34 -4.73 -0.10
CA VAL A 9 -9.34 -5.45 0.71
C VAL A 9 -10.69 -5.32 0.03
N LEU A 10 -11.43 -6.44 -0.04
CA LEU A 10 -12.77 -6.45 -0.61
C LEU A 10 -13.73 -5.56 0.20
N THR A 11 -14.66 -4.92 -0.49
CA THR A 11 -15.67 -4.05 0.15
C THR A 11 -16.45 -4.76 1.27
N LYS A 12 -16.81 -6.04 1.07
CA LYS A 12 -17.51 -6.86 2.07
C LYS A 12 -16.72 -7.10 3.36
N SER A 13 -15.41 -6.89 3.31
CA SER A 13 -14.47 -7.06 4.43
C SER A 13 -13.97 -5.72 4.98
N GLY A 14 -14.65 -4.61 4.65
CA GLY A 14 -14.33 -3.28 5.15
C GLY A 14 -13.39 -2.45 4.26
N GLY A 15 -13.03 -2.98 3.08
CA GLY A 15 -12.22 -2.27 2.10
C GLY A 15 -13.00 -1.22 1.30
N ARG A 16 -12.34 -0.63 0.29
CA ARG A 16 -12.91 0.46 -0.50
C ARG A 16 -14.02 -0.04 -1.43
N LYS A 17 -14.98 0.85 -1.73
CA LYS A 17 -16.02 0.60 -2.76
C LYS A 17 -15.48 0.80 -4.18
N GLN A 18 -14.46 1.65 -4.34
CA GLN A 18 -13.82 1.98 -5.60
C GLN A 18 -12.31 2.12 -5.37
N LEU A 19 -11.51 1.77 -6.38
CA LEU A 19 -10.07 1.96 -6.33
C LEU A 19 -9.72 3.46 -6.38
N PRO A 20 -8.60 3.87 -5.76
CA PRO A 20 -8.05 5.20 -6.04
C PRO A 20 -7.71 5.30 -7.54
N PRO A 21 -7.89 6.47 -8.16
CA PRO A 21 -7.53 6.66 -9.56
C PRO A 21 -6.03 6.45 -9.78
N ILE A 22 -5.66 6.07 -11.00
CA ILE A 22 -4.26 6.06 -11.47
C ILE A 22 -3.62 7.44 -11.24
N GLY A 23 -2.38 7.47 -10.77
CA GLY A 23 -1.69 8.68 -10.34
C GLY A 23 -1.23 8.63 -8.89
N LEU A 24 -1.16 9.81 -8.25
CA LEU A 24 -0.69 9.91 -6.87
C LEU A 24 -1.77 9.50 -5.86
N TYR A 25 -1.39 8.61 -4.95
CA TYR A 25 -2.25 8.17 -3.86
C TYR A 25 -1.48 8.23 -2.53
N TYR A 26 -2.06 8.92 -1.55
CA TYR A 26 -1.45 9.14 -0.23
C TYR A 26 -2.13 8.27 0.80
N ALA A 27 -1.36 7.61 1.65
CA ALA A 27 -1.92 6.76 2.68
C ALA A 27 -0.98 6.58 3.88
N VAL A 28 -1.51 5.94 4.94
CA VAL A 28 -0.74 5.57 6.12
C VAL A 28 -0.33 4.10 6.02
N ALA A 29 0.98 3.85 6.06
CA ALA A 29 1.58 2.52 6.07
C ALA A 29 1.85 2.05 7.51
N HIS A 30 1.58 0.77 7.74
CA HIS A 30 1.94 0.06 8.96
C HIS A 30 2.84 -1.13 8.59
N PHE A 31 4.00 -1.21 9.22
CA PHE A 31 4.98 -2.27 9.01
C PHE A 31 4.95 -3.21 10.22
N ASP A 32 4.85 -4.52 9.98
CA ASP A 32 4.73 -5.54 11.03
C ASP A 32 6.12 -5.89 11.59
N ILE A 33 6.74 -4.93 12.26
CA ILE A 33 8.02 -5.08 12.95
C ILE A 33 7.91 -4.55 14.39
N PRO A 34 8.67 -5.08 15.35
CA PRO A 34 8.63 -4.61 16.74
C PRO A 34 8.88 -3.10 16.83
N ASN A 35 8.04 -2.40 17.60
CA ASN A 35 8.10 -0.95 17.85
C ASN A 35 8.01 -0.06 16.58
N SER A 36 7.45 -0.58 15.48
CA SER A 36 7.22 0.23 14.28
C SER A 36 6.22 1.35 14.54
N LYS A 37 6.50 2.53 13.97
CA LYS A 37 5.53 3.62 13.87
C LYS A 37 4.77 3.49 12.55
N ASN A 38 3.58 4.08 12.51
CA ASN A 38 2.88 4.29 11.26
C ASN A 38 3.55 5.43 10.48
N TRP A 39 3.63 5.28 9.16
CA TRP A 39 4.32 6.24 8.28
C TRP A 39 3.43 6.71 7.15
N SER A 40 3.51 8.00 6.81
CA SER A 40 2.87 8.50 5.59
C SER A 40 3.68 8.09 4.36
N VAL A 41 3.01 7.47 3.40
CA VAL A 41 3.60 7.03 2.13
C VAL A 41 2.81 7.63 0.96
N VAL A 42 3.50 7.79 -0.16
CA VAL A 42 2.89 8.16 -1.43
C VAL A 42 3.16 7.07 -2.46
N PHE A 43 2.09 6.66 -3.13
CA PHE A 43 2.12 5.74 -4.24
C PHE A 43 1.98 6.51 -5.55
N GLN A 44 2.71 6.07 -6.57
CA GLN A 44 2.42 6.33 -7.96
C GLN A 44 1.74 5.09 -8.52
N LEU A 45 0.41 5.11 -8.62
CA LEU A 45 -0.40 4.02 -9.15
C LEU A 45 -0.33 4.07 -10.68
N GLU A 46 -0.07 2.92 -11.32
CA GLU A 46 0.19 2.84 -12.76
C GLU A 46 -0.89 2.03 -13.50
N ILE A 47 -1.34 0.89 -12.93
CA ILE A 47 -2.37 0.05 -13.56
C ILE A 47 -3.22 -0.70 -12.52
N HIS A 48 -4.52 -0.78 -12.77
CA HIS A 48 -5.46 -1.63 -12.03
C HIS A 48 -5.66 -2.96 -12.75
N LEU A 49 -5.73 -4.04 -11.99
CA LEU A 49 -5.90 -5.40 -12.47
C LEU A 49 -6.90 -6.14 -11.58
N ILE A 50 -7.45 -7.24 -12.08
CA ILE A 50 -8.23 -8.19 -11.29
C ILE A 50 -7.54 -9.54 -11.42
N ASN A 51 -7.26 -10.21 -10.30
CA ASN A 51 -6.66 -11.54 -10.33
C ASN A 51 -7.72 -12.65 -10.49
N SER A 52 -7.27 -13.89 -10.61
CA SER A 52 -8.14 -15.07 -10.72
C SER A 52 -9.13 -15.23 -9.56
N HIS A 53 -8.83 -14.67 -8.39
CA HIS A 53 -9.66 -14.71 -7.18
C HIS A 53 -10.62 -13.51 -7.06
N GLN A 54 -10.78 -12.71 -8.13
CA GLN A 54 -11.62 -11.51 -8.14
C GLN A 54 -11.16 -10.43 -7.14
N LEU A 55 -9.88 -10.47 -6.73
CA LEU A 55 -9.28 -9.42 -5.93
C LEU A 55 -8.76 -8.32 -6.84
N TRP A 56 -9.03 -7.08 -6.46
CA TRP A 56 -8.48 -5.92 -7.12
C TRP A 56 -7.01 -5.76 -6.76
N LEU A 57 -6.17 -5.68 -7.78
CA LEU A 57 -4.75 -5.43 -7.67
C LEU A 57 -4.41 -4.09 -8.30
N THR A 58 -3.35 -3.45 -7.83
CA THR A 58 -2.77 -2.27 -8.47
C THR A 58 -1.27 -2.34 -8.46
N GLN A 59 -0.65 -2.16 -9.61
CA GLN A 59 0.80 -2.07 -9.72
C GLN A 59 1.22 -0.61 -9.78
N GLY A 60 2.40 -0.33 -9.23
CA GLY A 60 2.95 1.01 -9.20
C GLY A 60 4.22 1.08 -8.38
N LYS A 61 4.49 2.25 -7.81
CA LYS A 61 5.68 2.50 -7.00
C LYS A 61 5.33 3.21 -5.70
N VAL A 62 6.12 3.02 -4.66
CA VAL A 62 5.94 3.67 -3.34
C VAL A 62 7.20 4.41 -2.91
N ARG A 63 7.02 5.46 -2.11
CA ARG A 63 8.06 6.03 -1.25
C ARG A 63 7.43 6.57 0.03
N PHE A 64 8.27 6.81 1.03
CA PHE A 64 7.84 7.62 2.15
C PHE A 64 7.58 9.05 1.71
N LEU A 65 6.62 9.71 2.36
CA LEU A 65 6.30 11.10 2.12
C LEU A 65 7.37 12.04 2.70
N VAL A 66 8.02 11.63 3.80
CA VAL A 66 9.03 12.42 4.55
C VAL A 66 10.43 11.85 4.38
N ASP A 67 11.44 12.73 4.39
CA ASP A 67 12.83 12.37 4.06
C ASP A 67 13.53 11.52 5.13
N HIS A 68 13.20 11.74 6.41
CA HIS A 68 13.79 11.04 7.55
C HIS A 68 13.10 9.69 7.86
N ALA A 69 12.25 9.21 6.96
CA ALA A 69 11.61 7.92 7.10
C ALA A 69 12.60 6.77 6.81
N PRO A 70 12.36 5.57 7.38
CA PRO A 70 13.26 4.44 7.27
C PRO A 70 13.15 3.78 5.88
N ASN A 71 13.75 4.40 4.87
CA ASN A 71 13.73 3.92 3.48
C ASN A 71 14.25 2.48 3.33
N ASP A 72 15.12 2.02 4.22
CA ASP A 72 15.62 0.64 4.23
C ASP A 72 14.53 -0.41 4.52
N TYR A 73 13.38 -0.01 5.09
CA TYR A 73 12.23 -0.91 5.25
C TYR A 73 11.77 -1.46 3.89
N PHE A 74 11.77 -0.63 2.85
CA PHE A 74 11.39 -1.08 1.52
C PHE A 74 12.42 -1.98 0.84
N LYS A 75 13.66 -2.05 1.37
CA LYS A 75 14.71 -2.96 0.87
C LYS A 75 14.71 -4.30 1.61
N HIS A 76 14.28 -4.32 2.87
CA HIS A 76 14.42 -5.49 3.74
C HIS A 76 13.11 -6.21 4.04
N LEU A 77 11.97 -5.53 3.86
CA LEU A 77 10.65 -6.12 4.08
C LEU A 77 10.03 -6.54 2.75
N SER A 78 9.20 -7.58 2.80
CA SER A 78 8.44 -8.05 1.63
C SER A 78 7.05 -7.45 1.55
N THR A 79 6.49 -6.99 2.68
CA THR A 79 5.11 -6.51 2.74
C THR A 79 4.87 -5.50 3.85
N PHE A 80 3.83 -4.69 3.69
CA PHE A 80 3.28 -3.82 4.71
C PHE A 80 1.78 -3.58 4.44
N LYS A 81 1.08 -2.97 5.40
CA LYS A 81 -0.36 -2.71 5.31
C LYS A 81 -0.64 -1.24 5.10
N ILE A 82 -1.72 -0.91 4.39
CA ILE A 82 -2.21 0.45 4.23
C ILE A 82 -3.52 0.64 5.00
N PHE A 83 -3.59 1.74 5.74
CA PHE A 83 -4.78 2.16 6.47
C PHE A 83 -5.31 3.52 5.98
N GLU A 84 -6.63 3.67 6.04
CA GLU A 84 -7.34 4.94 5.91
C GLU A 84 -8.17 5.18 7.18
N GLY A 85 -7.72 6.13 8.00
CA GLY A 85 -8.20 6.24 9.38
C GLY A 85 -7.99 4.90 10.12
N PRO A 86 -9.01 4.34 10.79
CA PRO A 86 -8.89 3.05 11.50
C PRO A 86 -9.04 1.82 10.60
N ARG A 87 -9.30 1.98 9.29
CA ARG A 87 -9.65 0.86 8.40
C ARG A 87 -8.45 0.36 7.62
N LEU A 88 -8.21 -0.95 7.66
CA LEU A 88 -7.29 -1.62 6.75
C LEU A 88 -7.91 -1.62 5.35
N VAL A 89 -7.22 -1.06 4.37
CA VAL A 89 -7.73 -0.96 2.99
C VAL A 89 -6.96 -1.79 1.98
N ALA A 90 -5.70 -2.14 2.27
CA ALA A 90 -4.88 -2.95 1.38
C ALA A 90 -3.69 -3.62 2.08
N ASN A 91 -3.26 -4.74 1.51
CA ASN A 91 -1.93 -5.32 1.72
C ASN A 91 -1.02 -4.89 0.56
N VAL A 92 0.23 -4.57 0.84
CA VAL A 92 1.21 -4.15 -0.18
C VAL A 92 2.36 -5.11 -0.19
N PHE A 93 2.77 -5.52 -1.38
CA PHE A 93 3.91 -6.39 -1.62
C PHE A 93 5.00 -5.60 -2.34
N LEU A 94 6.19 -5.58 -1.77
CA LEU A 94 7.39 -4.99 -2.34
C LEU A 94 8.01 -5.96 -3.35
N ARG A 95 8.53 -5.45 -4.47
CA ARG A 95 9.16 -6.25 -5.54
C ARG A 95 10.64 -5.95 -5.68
#